data_AF-A0A444XT65-F1
#
_entry.id   AF-A0A444XT65-F1
#
_cell.length_a   1.000
_cell.length_b   1.000
_cell.length_c   1.000
_cell.angle_alpha   90.00
_cell.angle_beta   90.00
_cell.angle_gamma   90.00
#
_symmetry.space_group_name_H-M   'P 1'
#
loop_
_entity.id
_entity.type
_entity.pdbx_description
1 polymer ?
#
loop_
_entity_poly.entity_id
_entity_poly.type
_entity_poly.pdbx_seq_one_letter_code
_entity_poly.pdbx_strand_id
1 'polypeptide(L)'
;MRQQQGMRLEERYVSYLQMAGLYYLVRLNDRWFWLDEPLVSAFVERWRPETHTFHMPFGECTITLQDVAYQLGLSVDGRYELLGVIPPPSQVQKFAVNCTWFQETFGECPVGADEETVRCFARAYIMTLLGTQLFADKSSNRIHIRWLPYVARLEEMGAYNWGSAALAWLYRCMCRVVNRHVVNLAGPLQLLQSWIFWRFPRFRPAGWLGYNPSGSEKGPRVQMWRLRIDMLQAMDFIWMPYSSHEVLQVVHPEVLEARHTALWRYVMSLICFAVIEWHQIDRVLPQFGGVQPRPQPALNINFLMSKDGRGGDR
;
A
#
# COMPACT_ATOMS: atom_id res chain seq x y z
N MET A 1 14.85 -0.84 -15.17
CA MET A 1 14.35 -1.64 -14.04
C MET A 1 14.90 -1.02 -12.76
N ARG A 2 14.05 -0.49 -11.87
CA ARG A 2 14.50 0.02 -10.58
C ARG A 2 14.39 -1.10 -9.56
N GLN A 3 15.52 -1.68 -9.18
CA GLN A 3 15.65 -2.21 -7.82
C GLN A 3 15.51 -0.98 -6.92
N GLN A 4 14.47 -0.92 -6.07
CA GLN A 4 14.51 0.05 -4.98
C GLN A 4 15.66 -0.42 -4.09
N GLN A 5 16.85 0.19 -4.26
CA GLN A 5 17.97 0.03 -3.33
C GLN A 5 17.50 0.57 -1.98
N GLY A 6 16.89 -0.31 -1.18
CA GLY A 6 16.59 -0.05 0.23
C GLY A 6 17.85 -0.27 1.06
N MET A 7 17.86 0.33 2.24
CA MET A 7 18.87 0.02 3.27
C MET A 7 18.85 -1.49 3.57
N ARG A 8 20.00 -2.07 3.89
CA ARG A 8 20.09 -3.52 4.18
C ARG A 8 19.39 -3.81 5.51
N LEU A 9 18.56 -4.85 5.54
CA LEU A 9 17.99 -5.34 6.80
C LEU A 9 19.09 -6.00 7.63
N GLU A 10 19.29 -5.51 8.85
CA GLU A 10 20.15 -6.14 9.85
C GLU A 10 19.31 -6.87 10.90
N GLU A 11 19.84 -7.99 11.42
CA GLU A 11 19.18 -8.77 12.49
C GLU A 11 18.88 -7.92 13.73
N ARG A 12 19.76 -6.95 14.03
CA ARG A 12 19.59 -5.99 15.13
C ARG A 12 18.34 -5.12 15.01
N TYR A 13 17.75 -4.98 13.82
CA TYR A 13 16.53 -4.20 13.61
C TYR A 13 15.23 -5.01 13.80
N VAL A 14 15.32 -6.34 13.89
CA VAL A 14 14.14 -7.23 13.88
C VAL A 14 13.20 -6.95 15.04
N SER A 15 13.72 -6.79 16.27
CA SER A 15 12.90 -6.49 17.46
C SER A 15 12.16 -5.16 17.32
N TYR A 16 12.83 -4.13 16.79
CA TYR A 16 12.24 -2.82 16.53
C TYR A 16 11.17 -2.86 15.43
N LEU A 17 11.38 -3.67 14.38
CA LEU A 17 10.39 -3.86 13.32
C LEU A 17 9.17 -4.64 13.78
N GLN A 18 9.35 -5.60 14.68
CA GLN A 18 8.24 -6.34 15.31
C GLN A 18 7.43 -5.40 16.21
N MET A 19 8.11 -4.61 17.05
CA MET A 19 7.50 -3.58 17.90
C MET A 19 6.70 -2.55 17.10
N ALA A 20 7.22 -2.13 15.94
CA ALA A 20 6.54 -1.20 15.05
C ALA A 20 5.39 -1.83 14.23
N GLY A 21 5.21 -3.16 14.27
CA GLY A 21 4.22 -3.86 13.45
C GLY A 21 4.56 -3.91 11.95
N LEU A 22 5.84 -3.67 11.58
CA LEU A 22 6.30 -3.56 10.19
C LEU A 22 7.18 -4.75 9.75
N TYR A 23 7.47 -5.68 10.66
CA TYR A 23 8.35 -6.81 10.37
C TYR A 23 7.88 -7.68 9.21
N TYR A 24 6.57 -8.00 9.14
CA TYR A 24 6.04 -8.82 8.05
C TYR A 24 6.16 -8.14 6.68
N LEU A 25 5.91 -6.82 6.62
CA LEU A 25 6.13 -6.00 5.42
C LEU A 25 7.58 -6.10 4.94
N VAL A 26 8.55 -5.93 5.85
CA VAL A 26 9.98 -6.05 5.53
C VAL A 26 10.34 -7.44 5.04
N ARG A 27 9.82 -8.49 5.70
CA ARG A 27 10.09 -9.88 5.31
C ARG A 27 9.57 -10.24 3.92
N LEU A 28 8.56 -9.53 3.43
CA LEU A 28 8.07 -9.65 2.06
C LEU A 28 8.97 -8.91 1.07
N ASN A 29 9.53 -7.76 1.47
CA ASN A 29 10.45 -6.97 0.65
C ASN A 29 11.71 -7.74 0.25
N ASP A 30 12.27 -8.53 1.17
CA ASP A 30 13.46 -9.36 0.90
C ASP A 30 13.22 -10.38 -0.23
N ARG A 31 11.96 -10.62 -0.59
CA ARG A 31 11.52 -11.55 -1.63
C ARG A 31 10.70 -10.86 -2.73
N TRP A 32 10.68 -9.53 -2.78
CA TRP A 32 9.80 -8.81 -3.68
C TRP A 32 10.08 -9.13 -5.14
N PHE A 33 9.04 -9.62 -5.81
CA PHE A 33 9.01 -9.84 -7.25
C PHE A 33 9.06 -8.48 -7.98
N TRP A 34 9.74 -8.45 -9.12
CA TRP A 34 9.85 -7.24 -9.94
C TRP A 34 8.45 -6.68 -10.28
N LEU A 35 8.29 -5.36 -10.16
CA LEU A 35 7.05 -4.68 -10.52
C LEU A 35 6.84 -4.75 -12.04
N ASP A 36 5.73 -5.35 -12.48
CA ASP A 36 5.29 -5.31 -13.87
C ASP A 36 4.46 -4.05 -14.11
N GLU A 37 5.15 -2.93 -14.29
CA GLU A 37 4.54 -1.63 -14.55
C GLU A 37 3.46 -1.66 -15.65
N PRO A 38 3.64 -2.35 -16.81
CA PRO A 38 2.59 -2.54 -17.80
C PRO A 38 1.30 -3.16 -17.27
N LEU A 39 1.39 -4.23 -16.47
CA LEU A 39 0.23 -4.93 -15.89
C LEU A 39 -0.51 -3.99 -14.95
N VAL A 40 0.23 -3.38 -14.03
CA VAL A 40 -0.31 -2.44 -13.05
C VAL A 40 -1.00 -1.27 -13.74
N SER A 41 -0.38 -0.72 -14.78
CA SER A 41 -0.92 0.40 -15.56
C SER A 41 -2.25 0.03 -16.24
N ALA A 42 -2.33 -1.14 -16.88
CA ALA A 42 -3.55 -1.62 -17.51
C ALA A 42 -4.70 -1.84 -16.50
N PHE A 43 -4.41 -2.24 -15.27
CA PHE A 43 -5.39 -2.33 -14.19
C PHE A 43 -5.86 -0.96 -13.69
N VAL A 44 -4.95 0.00 -13.49
CA VAL A 44 -5.31 1.34 -13.01
C VAL A 44 -6.24 2.06 -13.99
N GLU A 45 -6.18 1.78 -15.30
CA GLU A 45 -7.13 2.32 -16.28
C GLU A 45 -8.60 1.88 -16.05
N ARG A 46 -8.81 0.77 -15.32
CA ARG A 46 -10.13 0.26 -14.94
C ARG A 46 -10.64 0.84 -13.62
N TRP A 47 -9.82 1.61 -12.92
CA TRP A 47 -10.19 2.26 -11.68
C TRP A 47 -11.26 3.34 -11.90
N ARG A 48 -12.27 3.37 -11.02
CA ARG A 48 -13.28 4.42 -10.94
C ARG A 48 -13.12 5.21 -9.64
N PRO A 49 -12.64 6.46 -9.71
CA PRO A 49 -12.46 7.30 -8.53
C PRO A 49 -13.74 7.59 -7.76
N GLU A 50 -14.90 7.50 -8.43
CA GLU A 50 -16.21 7.77 -7.82
C GLU A 50 -16.58 6.68 -6.81
N THR A 51 -16.20 5.43 -7.09
CA THR A 51 -16.60 4.25 -6.32
C THR A 51 -15.45 3.60 -5.55
N HIS A 52 -14.20 4.00 -5.83
CA HIS A 52 -12.99 3.32 -5.37
C HIS A 52 -12.99 1.81 -5.69
N THR A 53 -13.50 1.46 -6.86
CA THR A 53 -13.54 0.09 -7.38
C THR A 53 -12.94 0.02 -8.79
N PHE A 54 -12.42 -1.14 -9.15
CA PHE A 54 -12.15 -1.48 -10.54
C PHE A 54 -13.42 -1.97 -11.22
N HIS A 55 -13.64 -1.51 -12.44
CA HIS A 55 -14.71 -2.01 -13.30
C HIS A 55 -14.16 -3.06 -14.25
N MET A 56 -14.49 -4.33 -13.97
CA MET A 56 -14.10 -5.49 -14.77
C MET A 56 -15.28 -6.02 -15.59
N PRO A 57 -15.06 -6.84 -16.63
CA PRO A 57 -16.15 -7.43 -17.42
C PRO A 57 -17.16 -8.23 -16.60
N PHE A 58 -16.72 -8.77 -15.46
CA PHE A 58 -17.53 -9.57 -14.53
C PHE A 58 -18.09 -8.78 -13.33
N GLY A 59 -17.88 -7.47 -13.25
CA GLY A 59 -18.40 -6.63 -12.17
C GLY A 59 -17.35 -5.75 -11.48
N GLU A 60 -17.71 -5.21 -10.31
CA GLU A 60 -16.83 -4.37 -9.49
C GLU A 60 -16.00 -5.22 -8.51
N CYS A 61 -14.73 -4.86 -8.34
CA CYS A 61 -13.81 -5.46 -7.35
C CYS A 61 -12.78 -4.42 -6.88
N THR A 62 -12.16 -4.62 -5.71
CA THR A 62 -11.13 -3.68 -5.20
C THR A 62 -10.21 -4.33 -4.17
N ILE A 63 -9.09 -3.65 -3.88
CA ILE A 63 -8.20 -3.97 -2.74
C ILE A 63 -8.88 -3.52 -1.46
N THR A 64 -8.96 -4.38 -0.45
CA THR A 64 -9.68 -4.16 0.81
C THR A 64 -8.73 -4.21 2.01
N LEU A 65 -9.23 -3.84 3.20
CA LEU A 65 -8.48 -3.99 4.45
C LEU A 65 -8.08 -5.45 4.73
N GLN A 66 -8.86 -6.43 4.27
CA GLN A 66 -8.48 -7.85 4.35
C GLN A 66 -7.22 -8.12 3.53
N ASP A 67 -7.15 -7.59 2.30
CA ASP A 67 -5.98 -7.77 1.44
C ASP A 67 -4.73 -7.12 2.07
N VAL A 68 -4.86 -5.96 2.71
CA VAL A 68 -3.76 -5.31 3.45
C VAL A 68 -3.27 -6.15 4.63
N ALA A 69 -4.19 -6.67 5.44
CA ALA A 69 -3.85 -7.45 6.63
C ALA A 69 -3.17 -8.77 6.24
N TYR A 70 -3.69 -9.49 5.23
CA TYR A 70 -3.12 -10.75 4.77
C TYR A 70 -1.81 -10.57 3.98
N GLN A 71 -1.75 -9.56 3.11
CA GLN A 71 -0.63 -9.40 2.20
C GLN A 71 0.50 -8.56 2.76
N LEU A 72 0.24 -7.62 3.68
CA LEU A 72 1.27 -6.75 4.27
C LEU A 72 1.45 -6.94 5.78
N GLY A 73 0.55 -7.66 6.46
CA GLY A 73 0.64 -7.90 7.90
C GLY A 73 0.48 -6.64 8.75
N LEU A 74 -0.05 -5.55 8.18
CA LEU A 74 -0.24 -4.28 8.87
C LEU A 74 -1.52 -4.29 9.70
N SER A 75 -1.48 -3.71 10.90
CA SER A 75 -2.69 -3.49 11.70
C SER A 75 -3.65 -2.54 10.97
N VAL A 76 -4.93 -2.92 10.99
CA VAL A 76 -6.04 -2.15 10.41
C VAL A 76 -7.00 -1.60 11.48
N ASP A 77 -6.77 -1.92 12.76
CA ASP A 77 -7.58 -1.54 13.92
C ASP A 77 -6.86 -0.59 14.90
N GLY A 78 -5.67 -0.13 14.53
CA GLY A 78 -4.87 0.78 15.35
C GLY A 78 -5.53 2.13 15.65
N ARG A 79 -5.03 2.80 16.69
CA ARG A 79 -5.50 4.12 17.15
C ARG A 79 -5.22 5.19 16.08
N TYR A 80 -6.20 6.08 15.88
CA TYR A 80 -6.03 7.32 15.14
C TYR A 80 -5.59 8.43 16.11
N GLU A 81 -4.29 8.67 16.28
CA GLU A 81 -3.85 9.93 16.90
C GLU A 81 -3.80 11.02 15.82
N LEU A 82 -4.81 11.89 15.82
CA LEU A 82 -4.79 13.15 15.07
C LEU A 82 -3.86 14.14 15.78
N LEU A 83 -2.68 14.33 15.18
CA LEU A 83 -1.69 15.41 15.35
C LEU A 83 -2.00 16.48 16.41
N GLY A 84 -1.37 16.32 17.59
CA GLY A 84 -1.06 17.44 18.48
C GLY A 84 0.29 18.06 18.10
N VAL A 85 0.23 19.22 17.42
CA VAL A 85 1.30 20.23 17.19
C VAL A 85 2.06 20.19 15.83
N ILE A 86 2.25 21.41 15.28
CA ILE A 86 2.87 21.78 14.00
C ILE A 86 4.29 22.32 14.25
N PRO A 87 5.33 21.91 13.48
CA PRO A 87 6.68 22.46 13.60
C PRO A 87 6.81 23.86 12.94
N PRO A 88 7.72 24.74 13.43
CA PRO A 88 7.83 26.12 12.98
C PRO A 88 8.26 26.28 11.50
N PRO A 89 7.82 27.35 10.80
CA PRO A 89 8.06 27.56 9.38
C PRO A 89 9.53 27.71 8.94
N SER A 90 10.44 27.98 9.89
CA SER A 90 11.85 28.31 9.63
C SER A 90 12.77 27.09 9.44
N GLN A 91 12.30 25.87 9.69
CA GLN A 91 13.13 24.64 9.68
C GLN A 91 12.81 23.69 8.52
N VAL A 92 12.08 24.18 7.52
CA VAL A 92 11.45 23.32 6.51
C VAL A 92 11.62 23.91 5.11
N GLN A 93 12.36 23.21 4.26
CA GLN A 93 12.23 23.36 2.82
C GLN A 93 11.40 22.19 2.28
N LYS A 94 10.10 22.42 2.08
CA LYS A 94 9.13 21.44 1.57
C LYS A 94 9.09 20.10 2.35
N PHE A 95 9.40 20.12 3.66
CA PHE A 95 9.18 19.02 4.62
C PHE A 95 9.75 17.64 4.21
N ALA A 96 10.85 17.56 3.48
CA ALA A 96 11.39 16.28 3.03
C ALA A 96 12.92 16.23 3.01
N VAL A 97 13.48 15.07 3.35
CA VAL A 97 14.92 14.77 3.35
C VAL A 97 15.25 13.95 2.10
N ASN A 98 16.43 14.18 1.51
CA ASN A 98 16.90 13.43 0.34
C ASN A 98 17.22 11.96 0.70
N CYS A 99 16.71 11.00 -0.07
CA CYS A 99 16.98 9.57 0.17
C CYS A 99 18.48 9.24 0.05
N THR A 100 19.25 9.90 -0.82
CA THR A 100 20.68 9.61 -0.98
C THR A 100 21.48 9.95 0.27
N TRP A 101 21.28 11.16 0.81
CA TRP A 101 21.90 11.57 2.07
C TRP A 101 21.50 10.64 3.22
N PHE A 102 20.23 10.24 3.24
CA PHE A 102 19.71 9.34 4.26
C PHE A 102 20.37 7.96 4.21
N GLN A 103 20.58 7.42 3.01
CA GLN A 103 21.30 6.17 2.79
C GLN A 103 22.80 6.29 3.08
N GLU A 104 23.44 7.40 2.73
CA GLU A 104 24.85 7.64 3.06
C GLU A 104 25.08 7.73 4.58
N THR A 105 24.12 8.31 5.31
CA THR A 105 24.25 8.55 6.75
C THR A 105 23.85 7.33 7.58
N PHE A 106 22.78 6.63 7.19
CA PHE A 106 22.21 5.53 7.99
C PHE A 106 22.33 4.16 7.33
N GLY A 107 22.94 4.06 6.14
CA GLY A 107 22.91 2.84 5.32
C GLY A 107 23.60 1.64 5.92
N GLU A 108 24.63 1.85 6.75
CA GLU A 108 25.36 0.79 7.45
C GLU A 108 25.55 1.16 8.92
N CYS A 109 24.99 0.38 9.84
CA CYS A 109 25.17 0.62 11.27
C CYS A 109 26.56 0.14 11.72
N PRO A 110 27.32 0.96 12.47
CA PRO A 110 28.64 0.59 12.94
C PRO A 110 28.67 -0.76 13.69
N VAL A 111 29.75 -1.51 13.48
CA VAL A 111 30.00 -2.76 14.19
C VAL A 111 30.28 -2.45 15.66
N GLY A 112 29.55 -3.08 16.58
CA GLY A 112 29.69 -2.83 18.03
C GLY A 112 28.97 -1.58 18.53
N ALA A 113 28.08 -0.97 17.72
CA ALA A 113 27.23 0.14 18.14
C ALA A 113 26.40 -0.22 19.39
N ASP A 114 26.26 0.75 20.30
CA ASP A 114 25.37 0.65 21.45
C ASP A 114 23.88 0.59 21.05
N GLU A 115 23.02 0.24 22.00
CA GLU A 115 21.59 0.04 21.75
C GLU A 115 20.90 1.31 21.24
N GLU A 116 21.27 2.50 21.74
CA GLU A 116 20.69 3.77 21.32
C GLU A 116 21.06 4.11 19.87
N THR A 117 22.30 3.82 19.49
CA THR A 117 22.79 3.97 18.11
C THR A 117 22.04 2.99 17.20
N VAL A 118 21.90 1.71 17.58
CA VAL A 118 21.12 0.74 16.81
C VAL A 118 19.66 1.18 16.68
N ARG A 119 19.06 1.71 17.75
CA ARG A 119 17.69 2.25 17.75
C ARG A 119 17.54 3.41 16.78
N CYS A 120 18.53 4.31 16.71
CA CYS A 120 18.56 5.41 15.75
C CYS A 120 18.57 4.88 14.29
N PHE A 121 19.40 3.88 14.00
CA PHE A 121 19.46 3.25 12.68
C PHE A 121 18.17 2.48 12.33
N ALA A 122 17.54 1.79 13.30
CA ALA A 122 16.26 1.14 13.11
C ALA A 122 15.13 2.15 12.79
N ARG A 123 15.10 3.27 13.53
CA ARG A 123 14.20 4.40 13.24
C ARG A 123 14.42 4.92 11.82
N ALA A 124 15.68 5.09 11.42
CA ALA A 124 16.00 5.54 10.09
C ALA A 124 15.50 4.56 9.01
N TYR A 125 15.79 3.27 9.18
CA TYR A 125 15.30 2.21 8.31
C TYR A 125 13.78 2.25 8.15
N ILE A 126 13.03 2.36 9.25
CA ILE A 126 11.57 2.47 9.25
C ILE A 126 11.11 3.72 8.49
N MET A 127 11.77 4.86 8.68
CA MET A 127 11.44 6.10 7.97
C MET A 127 11.60 5.94 6.45
N THR A 128 12.65 5.25 6.01
CA THR A 128 12.85 4.87 4.60
C THR A 128 11.75 3.96 4.10
N LEU A 129 11.38 2.94 4.88
CA LEU A 129 10.31 2.01 4.55
C LEU A 129 8.98 2.74 4.32
N LEU A 130 8.59 3.61 5.24
CA LEU A 130 7.39 4.43 5.14
C LEU A 130 7.44 5.37 3.93
N GLY A 131 8.55 6.09 3.74
CA GLY A 131 8.68 7.11 2.70
C GLY A 131 8.88 6.58 1.27
N THR A 132 9.44 5.39 1.09
CA THR A 132 9.81 4.87 -0.23
C THR A 132 8.96 3.71 -0.72
N GLN A 133 8.25 3.03 0.18
CA GLN A 133 7.44 1.87 -0.17
C GLN A 133 5.97 2.08 0.16
N LEU A 134 5.65 2.35 1.42
CA LEU A 134 4.27 2.38 1.86
C LEU A 134 3.55 3.67 1.43
N PHE A 135 4.25 4.81 1.53
CA PHE A 135 3.73 6.14 1.24
C PHE A 135 4.55 6.90 0.20
N ALA A 136 5.17 6.16 -0.72
CA ALA A 136 5.97 6.72 -1.79
C ALA A 136 5.16 7.74 -2.59
N ASP A 137 5.77 8.91 -2.85
CA ASP A 137 5.24 9.91 -3.75
C ASP A 137 5.98 9.91 -5.10
N LYS A 138 5.60 10.83 -6.01
CA LYS A 138 6.27 10.96 -7.32
C LYS A 138 7.73 11.44 -7.19
N SER A 139 8.11 12.05 -6.08
CA SER A 139 9.48 12.45 -5.81
C SER A 139 10.25 11.21 -5.38
N SER A 140 10.76 10.48 -6.36
CA SER A 140 11.42 9.19 -6.15
C SER A 140 12.75 9.26 -5.37
N ASN A 141 13.02 10.37 -4.68
CA ASN A 141 14.25 10.63 -3.95
C ASN A 141 14.06 11.46 -2.68
N ARG A 142 12.83 11.56 -2.13
CA ARG A 142 12.60 12.29 -0.88
C ARG A 142 11.74 11.52 0.10
N ILE A 143 12.17 11.49 1.36
CA ILE A 143 11.41 10.95 2.49
C ILE A 143 10.84 12.14 3.25
N HIS A 144 9.51 12.21 3.35
CA HIS A 144 8.87 13.32 4.05
C HIS A 144 9.10 13.22 5.56
N ILE A 145 9.51 14.32 6.21
CA ILE A 145 9.82 14.35 7.65
C ILE A 145 8.58 14.20 8.55
N ARG A 146 7.39 14.04 7.97
CA ARG A 146 6.12 13.87 8.71
C ARG A 146 6.09 12.57 9.50
N TRP A 147 6.95 11.62 9.13
CA TRP A 147 7.07 10.33 9.79
C TRP A 147 7.89 10.42 11.08
N LEU A 148 8.72 11.46 11.26
CA LEU A 148 9.61 11.61 12.42
C LEU A 148 8.89 11.52 13.77
N PRO A 149 7.74 12.17 14.01
CA PRO A 149 7.05 12.07 15.30
C PRO A 149 6.61 10.64 15.64
N TYR A 150 6.20 9.86 14.62
CA TYR A 150 5.77 8.47 14.78
C TYR A 150 6.97 7.56 15.04
N VAL A 151 8.03 7.74 14.26
CA VAL A 151 9.27 6.96 14.38
C VAL A 151 10.02 7.28 15.69
N ALA A 152 9.89 8.51 16.19
CA ALA A 152 10.42 8.89 17.50
C ALA A 152 9.76 8.11 18.64
N ARG A 153 8.44 7.85 18.55
CA ARG A 153 7.65 7.02 19.48
C ARG A 153 7.54 5.59 18.96
N LEU A 154 8.71 4.97 18.76
CA LEU A 154 8.83 3.66 18.12
C LEU A 154 7.98 2.58 18.80
N GLU A 155 7.90 2.64 20.13
CA GLU A 155 7.18 1.72 21.00
C GLU A 155 5.66 1.76 20.78
N GLU A 156 5.15 2.87 20.28
CA GLU A 156 3.72 3.08 20.01
C GLU A 156 3.36 2.83 18.55
N MET A 157 4.37 2.66 17.68
CA MET A 157 4.14 2.54 16.24
C MET A 157 3.25 1.35 15.89
N GLY A 158 3.40 0.22 16.58
CA GLY A 158 2.58 -0.97 16.35
C GLY A 158 1.09 -0.76 16.62
N ALA A 159 0.73 0.27 17.39
CA ALA A 159 -0.66 0.59 17.70
C ALA A 159 -1.31 1.51 16.67
N TYR A 160 -0.61 2.00 15.63
CA TYR A 160 -1.20 2.87 14.61
C TYR A 160 -1.83 2.07 13.46
N ASN A 161 -2.83 2.67 12.82
CA ASN A 161 -3.58 2.08 11.71
C ASN A 161 -2.83 2.20 10.37
N TRP A 162 -1.62 1.63 10.30
CA TRP A 162 -0.78 1.66 9.10
C TRP A 162 -1.47 1.03 7.90
N GLY A 163 -2.28 -0.01 8.11
CA GLY A 163 -2.97 -0.72 7.04
C GLY A 163 -4.02 0.14 6.35
N SER A 164 -4.90 0.81 7.11
CA SER A 164 -5.91 1.70 6.52
C SER A 164 -5.27 2.93 5.88
N ALA A 165 -4.20 3.46 6.48
CA ALA A 165 -3.47 4.59 5.91
C ALA A 165 -2.82 4.20 4.56
N ALA A 166 -2.19 3.03 4.48
CA ALA A 166 -1.60 2.52 3.24
C ALA A 166 -2.64 2.32 2.14
N LEU A 167 -3.82 1.79 2.49
CA LEU A 167 -4.92 1.62 1.55
C LEU A 167 -5.47 2.96 1.06
N ALA A 168 -5.66 3.93 1.97
CA ALA A 168 -6.08 5.29 1.62
C ALA A 168 -5.09 5.92 0.63
N TRP A 169 -3.79 5.76 0.87
CA TRP A 169 -2.75 6.28 -0.01
C TRP A 169 -2.77 5.60 -1.39
N LEU A 170 -2.92 4.28 -1.44
CA LEU A 170 -3.04 3.54 -2.71
C LEU A 170 -4.24 4.02 -3.53
N TYR A 171 -5.41 4.15 -2.90
CA TYR A 171 -6.63 4.66 -3.54
C TYR A 171 -6.41 6.07 -4.10
N ARG A 172 -5.82 6.96 -3.30
CA ARG A 172 -5.46 8.32 -3.74
C ARG A 172 -4.55 8.32 -4.95
N CYS A 173 -3.55 7.44 -4.97
CA CYS A 173 -2.62 7.33 -6.08
C CYS A 173 -3.32 6.86 -7.36
N MET A 174 -4.20 5.86 -7.28
CA MET A 174 -4.99 5.41 -8.44
C MET A 174 -5.97 6.48 -8.91
N CYS A 175 -6.64 7.18 -8.00
CA CYS A 175 -7.53 8.31 -8.30
C CYS A 175 -6.83 9.45 -9.06
N ARG A 176 -5.55 9.70 -8.77
CA ARG A 176 -4.75 10.73 -9.47
C ARG A 176 -4.38 10.33 -10.89
N VAL A 177 -4.13 9.04 -11.15
CA VAL A 177 -3.71 8.56 -12.49
C VAL A 177 -4.84 8.61 -13.51
N VAL A 178 -6.10 8.64 -13.08
CA VAL A 178 -7.24 8.88 -13.97
C VAL A 178 -7.20 10.29 -14.59
N ASN A 179 -6.44 11.23 -14.01
CA ASN A 179 -6.16 12.51 -14.64
C ASN A 179 -5.09 12.34 -15.75
N ARG A 180 -5.45 12.71 -16.98
CA ARG A 180 -4.64 12.57 -18.21
C ARG A 180 -3.26 13.26 -18.14
N HIS A 181 -3.06 14.18 -17.22
CA HIS A 181 -1.79 14.89 -17.03
C HIS A 181 -0.79 14.15 -16.11
N VAL A 182 -1.19 13.03 -15.51
CA VAL A 182 -0.32 12.24 -14.63
C VAL A 182 0.37 11.11 -15.40
N VAL A 183 1.69 11.24 -15.57
CA VAL A 183 2.51 10.28 -16.32
C VAL A 183 3.11 9.14 -15.48
N ASN A 184 3.16 9.30 -14.15
CA ASN A 184 3.79 8.33 -13.24
C ASN A 184 2.86 7.96 -12.07
N LEU A 185 2.68 6.65 -11.88
CA LEU A 185 1.99 6.05 -10.75
C LEU A 185 2.98 5.85 -9.59
N ALA A 186 2.59 6.25 -8.37
CA ALA A 186 3.37 6.11 -7.14
C ALA A 186 2.49 5.49 -6.05
N GLY A 187 3.07 5.12 -4.90
CA GLY A 187 2.37 4.45 -3.79
C GLY A 187 2.75 2.97 -3.65
N PRO A 188 2.03 2.19 -2.82
CA PRO A 188 2.37 0.80 -2.53
C PRO A 188 1.92 -0.12 -3.67
N LEU A 189 2.53 0.02 -4.85
CA LEU A 189 2.11 -0.68 -6.08
C LEU A 189 2.33 -2.19 -6.00
N GLN A 190 3.21 -2.63 -5.11
CA GLN A 190 3.42 -4.04 -4.79
C GLN A 190 2.18 -4.64 -4.14
N LEU A 191 1.43 -3.89 -3.32
CA LEU A 191 0.14 -4.34 -2.80
C LEU A 191 -0.86 -4.56 -3.94
N LEU A 192 -0.93 -3.63 -4.90
CA LEU A 192 -1.79 -3.77 -6.07
C LEU A 192 -1.40 -4.99 -6.93
N GLN A 193 -0.12 -5.15 -7.26
CA GLN A 193 0.34 -6.31 -8.03
C GLN A 193 0.13 -7.64 -7.30
N SER A 194 0.43 -7.68 -6.00
CA SER A 194 0.18 -8.86 -5.17
C SER A 194 -1.31 -9.20 -5.14
N TRP A 195 -2.20 -8.21 -4.97
CA TRP A 195 -3.63 -8.41 -5.05
C TRP A 195 -4.07 -8.98 -6.41
N ILE A 196 -3.53 -8.46 -7.52
CA ILE A 196 -3.79 -9.01 -8.86
C ILE A 196 -3.41 -10.50 -8.90
N PHE A 197 -2.23 -10.87 -8.40
CA PHE A 197 -1.79 -12.27 -8.41
C PHE A 197 -2.66 -13.16 -7.52
N TRP A 198 -3.02 -12.72 -6.32
CA TRP A 198 -3.88 -13.50 -5.42
C TRP A 198 -5.27 -13.74 -6.03
N ARG A 199 -5.83 -12.73 -6.70
CA ARG A 199 -7.19 -12.77 -7.26
C ARG A 199 -7.29 -13.36 -8.66
N PHE A 200 -6.25 -13.22 -9.49
CA PHE A 200 -6.22 -13.67 -10.87
C PHE A 200 -5.09 -14.69 -11.09
N PRO A 201 -5.33 -15.99 -10.86
CA PRO A 201 -4.31 -17.03 -11.04
C PRO A 201 -3.66 -17.02 -12.43
N ARG A 202 -4.45 -16.68 -13.47
CA ARG A 202 -3.99 -16.61 -14.86
C ARG A 202 -2.91 -15.56 -15.11
N PHE A 203 -2.80 -14.56 -14.22
CA PHE A 203 -1.79 -13.50 -14.33
C PHE A 203 -0.56 -13.78 -13.46
N ARG A 204 -0.56 -14.87 -12.67
CA ARG A 204 0.61 -15.26 -11.89
C ARG A 204 1.73 -15.71 -12.82
N PRO A 205 2.98 -15.32 -12.53
CA PRO A 205 4.12 -15.89 -13.22
C PRO A 205 4.35 -17.35 -12.83
N ALA A 206 4.94 -18.12 -13.74
CA ALA A 206 5.38 -19.49 -13.45
C ALA A 206 6.57 -19.45 -12.48
N GLY A 207 6.27 -19.40 -11.17
CA GLY A 207 7.23 -19.27 -10.08
C GLY A 207 7.35 -17.84 -9.54
N TRP A 208 7.13 -17.68 -8.23
CA TRP A 208 7.20 -16.38 -7.54
C TRP A 208 8.60 -15.76 -7.55
N LEU A 209 9.65 -16.59 -7.61
CA LEU A 209 11.06 -16.19 -7.55
C LEU A 209 11.68 -15.83 -8.91
N GLY A 210 11.01 -16.14 -10.02
CA GLY A 210 11.57 -16.02 -11.37
C GLY A 210 10.94 -14.93 -12.24
N TYR A 211 10.02 -14.14 -11.69
CA TYR A 211 9.29 -13.16 -12.49
C TYR A 211 10.17 -11.96 -12.83
N ASN A 212 10.78 -12.00 -14.01
CA ASN A 212 11.44 -10.86 -14.61
C ASN A 212 10.58 -10.36 -15.77
N PRO A 213 9.84 -9.24 -15.62
CA PRO A 213 9.12 -8.65 -16.73
C PRO A 213 10.14 -8.27 -17.82
N SER A 214 10.13 -9.00 -18.95
CA SER A 214 11.07 -8.76 -20.06
C SER A 214 11.13 -7.27 -20.43
N GLY A 215 12.33 -6.75 -20.67
CA GLY A 215 12.59 -5.33 -20.98
C GLY A 215 12.05 -4.83 -22.33
N SER A 216 11.02 -5.47 -22.91
CA SER A 216 10.39 -5.00 -24.13
C SER A 216 9.68 -3.66 -23.91
N GLU A 217 9.38 -2.98 -25.02
CA GLU A 217 8.69 -1.69 -25.02
C GLU A 217 7.40 -1.73 -24.18
N LYS A 218 7.30 -0.76 -23.25
CA LYS A 218 6.19 -0.64 -22.28
C LYS A 218 4.82 -0.56 -22.97
N GLY A 219 4.75 0.11 -24.12
CA GLY A 219 3.50 0.33 -24.88
C GLY A 219 2.82 -0.96 -25.34
N PRO A 220 3.47 -1.80 -26.18
CA PRO A 220 2.92 -3.09 -26.61
C PRO A 220 2.48 -4.00 -25.45
N ARG A 221 3.22 -4.01 -24.33
CA ARG A 221 2.85 -4.81 -23.16
C ARG A 221 1.60 -4.30 -22.45
N VAL A 222 1.41 -2.98 -22.35
CA VAL A 222 0.15 -2.40 -21.83
C VAL A 222 -1.02 -2.79 -22.73
N GLN A 223 -0.87 -2.72 -24.05
CA GLN A 223 -1.92 -3.14 -25.00
C GLN A 223 -2.25 -4.63 -24.85
N MET A 224 -1.23 -5.48 -24.75
CA MET A 224 -1.42 -6.92 -24.48
C MET A 224 -2.19 -7.15 -23.17
N TRP A 225 -1.83 -6.44 -22.10
CA TRP A 225 -2.52 -6.57 -20.81
C TRP A 225 -3.96 -6.07 -20.87
N ARG A 226 -4.24 -4.96 -21.57
CA ARG A 226 -5.62 -4.49 -21.80
C ARG A 226 -6.49 -5.59 -22.44
N LEU A 227 -6.00 -6.19 -23.53
CA LEU A 227 -6.72 -7.28 -24.20
C LEU A 227 -6.96 -8.48 -23.27
N ARG A 228 -5.96 -8.85 -22.47
CA ARG A 228 -6.11 -9.95 -21.49
C ARG A 228 -7.14 -9.63 -20.41
N ILE A 229 -7.19 -8.37 -19.95
CA ILE A 229 -8.19 -7.90 -18.97
C ILE A 229 -9.59 -7.90 -19.59
N ASP A 230 -9.73 -7.46 -20.85
CA ASP A 230 -11.03 -7.45 -21.55
C ASP A 230 -11.61 -8.85 -21.78
N MET A 231 -10.75 -9.87 -21.84
CA MET A 231 -11.16 -11.27 -22.02
C MET A 231 -11.53 -11.98 -20.70
N LEU A 232 -11.37 -11.33 -19.54
CA LEU A 232 -11.64 -11.95 -18.24
C LEU A 232 -13.11 -12.37 -18.08
N GLN A 233 -13.31 -13.58 -17.60
CA GLN A 233 -14.59 -14.11 -17.19
C GLN A 233 -14.71 -14.12 -15.66
N ALA A 234 -15.93 -14.29 -15.14
CA ALA A 234 -16.16 -14.34 -13.68
C ALA A 234 -15.38 -15.48 -12.99
N MET A 235 -15.15 -16.60 -13.70
CA MET A 235 -14.37 -17.74 -13.21
C MET A 235 -12.86 -17.47 -13.13
N ASP A 236 -12.36 -16.46 -13.83
CA ASP A 236 -10.93 -16.09 -13.77
C ASP A 236 -10.59 -15.30 -12.49
N PHE A 237 -11.60 -14.90 -11.71
CA PHE A 237 -11.45 -14.15 -10.46
C PHE A 237 -11.77 -15.00 -9.24
N ILE A 238 -10.82 -15.08 -8.31
CA ILE A 238 -11.02 -15.71 -7.00
C ILE A 238 -11.63 -14.69 -6.03
N TRP A 239 -12.93 -14.87 -5.76
CA TRP A 239 -13.69 -14.04 -4.84
C TRP A 239 -13.23 -14.17 -3.37
N MET A 240 -12.76 -15.34 -2.94
CA MET A 240 -12.33 -15.55 -1.55
C MET A 240 -10.99 -16.31 -1.50
N PRO A 241 -9.86 -15.66 -1.81
CA PRO A 241 -8.56 -16.33 -1.95
C PRO A 241 -7.96 -16.76 -0.60
N TYR A 242 -8.50 -16.25 0.51
CA TYR A 242 -8.00 -16.49 1.86
C TYR A 242 -8.80 -17.53 2.65
N SER A 243 -9.79 -18.16 2.01
CA SER A 243 -10.64 -19.16 2.68
C SER A 243 -10.01 -20.55 2.79
N SER A 244 -8.85 -20.79 2.15
CA SER A 244 -8.20 -22.10 2.23
C SER A 244 -7.50 -22.30 3.58
N HIS A 245 -7.55 -23.54 4.07
CA HIS A 245 -6.95 -23.89 5.36
C HIS A 245 -5.44 -23.64 5.39
N GLU A 246 -4.75 -23.89 4.28
CA GLU A 246 -3.32 -23.63 4.12
C GLU A 246 -2.94 -22.16 4.34
N VAL A 247 -3.78 -21.23 3.88
CA VAL A 247 -3.54 -19.79 4.06
C VAL A 247 -3.77 -19.39 5.52
N LEU A 248 -4.81 -19.92 6.15
CA LEU A 248 -5.13 -19.62 7.54
C LEU A 248 -4.05 -20.10 8.52
N GLN A 249 -3.32 -21.16 8.18
CA GLN A 249 -2.22 -21.70 9.01
C GLN A 249 -0.95 -20.84 9.00
N VAL A 250 -0.73 -20.03 7.96
CA VAL A 250 0.51 -19.26 7.80
C VAL A 250 0.37 -17.78 8.16
N VAL A 251 -0.86 -17.30 8.32
CA VAL A 251 -1.18 -15.91 8.64
C VAL A 251 -1.13 -15.69 10.14
N HIS A 252 -0.67 -14.50 10.56
CA HIS A 252 -0.57 -14.17 11.98
C HIS A 252 -1.94 -14.28 12.67
N PRO A 253 -2.07 -15.00 13.81
CA PRO A 253 -3.36 -15.26 14.45
C PRO A 253 -4.16 -14.00 14.78
N GLU A 254 -3.48 -12.91 15.15
CA GLU A 254 -4.15 -11.63 15.44
C GLU A 254 -4.99 -11.15 14.26
N VAL A 255 -4.52 -11.32 13.01
CA VAL A 255 -5.27 -10.92 11.81
C VAL A 255 -6.64 -11.60 11.72
N LEU A 256 -6.77 -12.80 12.29
CA LEU A 256 -8.00 -13.59 12.28
C LEU A 256 -8.96 -13.22 13.42
N GLU A 257 -8.58 -12.34 14.34
CA GLU A 257 -9.43 -11.92 15.44
C GLU A 257 -10.70 -11.22 14.94
N ALA A 258 -11.83 -11.50 15.62
CA ALA A 258 -13.14 -10.96 15.25
C ALA A 258 -13.14 -9.42 15.14
N ARG A 259 -12.38 -8.72 16.00
CA ARG A 259 -12.27 -7.26 15.98
C ARG A 259 -11.66 -6.74 14.66
N HIS A 260 -10.69 -7.44 14.07
CA HIS A 260 -10.07 -7.05 12.81
C HIS A 260 -10.94 -7.46 11.62
N THR A 261 -11.45 -8.70 11.63
CA THR A 261 -12.25 -9.24 10.53
C THR A 261 -13.58 -8.49 10.33
N ALA A 262 -14.15 -7.92 11.40
CA ALA A 262 -15.32 -7.06 11.32
C ALA A 262 -15.03 -5.75 10.58
N LEU A 263 -13.87 -5.13 10.81
CA LEU A 263 -13.47 -3.87 10.15
C LEU A 263 -13.41 -4.00 8.63
N TRP A 264 -13.02 -5.15 8.12
CA TRP A 264 -12.96 -5.40 6.68
C TRP A 264 -14.34 -5.36 6.00
N ARG A 265 -15.42 -5.48 6.76
CA ARG A 265 -16.80 -5.56 6.26
C ARG A 265 -17.61 -4.30 6.50
N TYR A 266 -17.01 -3.24 7.04
CA TYR A 266 -17.68 -1.95 7.20
C TYR A 266 -17.41 -1.00 6.03
N VAL A 267 -18.45 -0.27 5.67
CA VAL A 267 -18.35 0.93 4.82
C VAL A 267 -17.83 2.06 5.71
N MET A 268 -16.61 2.53 5.45
CA MET A 268 -15.96 3.55 6.28
C MET A 268 -15.03 4.46 5.48
N SER A 269 -14.63 5.59 6.06
CA SER A 269 -13.57 6.42 5.52
C SER A 269 -12.19 5.86 5.90
N LEU A 270 -11.29 5.82 4.93
CA LEU A 270 -9.87 5.55 5.10
C LEU A 270 -9.14 6.89 5.20
N ILE A 271 -8.34 7.06 6.25
CA ILE A 271 -7.67 8.34 6.55
C ILE A 271 -6.16 8.12 6.57
N CYS A 272 -5.44 8.94 5.80
CA CYS A 272 -3.99 9.04 5.80
C CYS A 272 -3.59 10.53 5.79
N PHE A 273 -3.42 11.12 6.99
CA PHE A 273 -3.24 12.57 7.17
C PHE A 273 -4.36 13.37 6.49
N ALA A 274 -4.03 14.21 5.51
CA ALA A 274 -4.98 14.98 4.73
C ALA A 274 -5.73 14.13 3.70
N VAL A 275 -5.26 12.92 3.38
CA VAL A 275 -5.91 12.05 2.40
C VAL A 275 -7.09 11.34 3.06
N ILE A 276 -8.26 11.52 2.49
CA ILE A 276 -9.49 10.84 2.88
C ILE A 276 -10.03 10.12 1.65
N GLU A 277 -10.21 8.80 1.76
CA GLU A 277 -10.83 7.95 0.73
C GLU A 277 -11.91 7.07 1.36
N TRP A 278 -12.71 6.36 0.56
CA TRP A 278 -13.79 5.51 1.06
C TRP A 278 -13.55 4.03 0.78
N HIS A 279 -13.73 3.22 1.82
CA HIS A 279 -13.77 1.77 1.74
C HIS A 279 -15.22 1.33 1.49
N GLN A 280 -15.65 1.32 0.22
CA GLN A 280 -17.03 1.01 -0.17
C GLN A 280 -17.28 -0.50 -0.30
N ILE A 281 -17.20 -1.20 0.82
CA ILE A 281 -17.26 -2.66 0.83
C ILE A 281 -18.62 -3.23 0.39
N ASP A 282 -19.68 -2.43 0.51
CA ASP A 282 -21.04 -2.73 0.06
C ASP A 282 -21.13 -2.95 -1.46
N ARG A 283 -20.12 -2.53 -2.22
CA ARG A 283 -20.01 -2.71 -3.68
C ARG A 283 -19.25 -3.96 -4.10
N VAL A 284 -18.59 -4.64 -3.15
CA VAL A 284 -17.74 -5.81 -3.41
C VAL A 284 -18.01 -6.95 -2.42
N LEU A 285 -19.25 -7.08 -1.96
CA LEU A 285 -19.66 -8.10 -0.97
C LEU A 285 -19.30 -9.55 -1.36
N PRO A 286 -19.31 -9.95 -2.65
CA PRO A 286 -18.83 -11.28 -3.04
C PRO A 286 -17.39 -11.57 -2.64
N GLN A 287 -16.54 -10.54 -2.45
CA GLN A 287 -15.19 -10.74 -1.93
C GLN A 287 -15.15 -11.27 -0.48
N PHE A 288 -16.30 -11.27 0.20
CA PHE A 288 -16.49 -11.72 1.58
C PHE A 288 -17.55 -12.82 1.70
N GLY A 289 -17.89 -13.48 0.60
CA GLY A 289 -18.91 -14.53 0.55
C GLY A 289 -20.35 -14.02 0.58
N GLY A 290 -20.55 -12.71 0.46
CA GLY A 290 -21.88 -12.10 0.36
C GLY A 290 -22.43 -12.10 -1.07
N VAL A 291 -23.73 -11.84 -1.21
CA VAL A 291 -24.37 -11.59 -2.52
C VAL A 291 -24.34 -10.10 -2.80
N GLN A 292 -23.98 -9.69 -4.02
CA GLN A 292 -23.93 -8.28 -4.40
C GLN A 292 -25.35 -7.75 -4.68
N PRO A 293 -25.86 -6.78 -3.89
CA PRO A 293 -27.09 -6.07 -4.23
C PRO A 293 -26.84 -5.07 -5.37
N ARG A 294 -27.92 -4.52 -5.94
CA ARG A 294 -27.82 -3.40 -6.90
C ARG A 294 -27.03 -2.25 -6.25
N PRO A 295 -25.91 -1.80 -6.84
CA PRO A 295 -25.10 -0.75 -6.24
C PRO A 295 -25.90 0.54 -6.07
N GLN A 296 -25.86 1.11 -4.87
CA GLN A 296 -26.41 2.45 -4.63
C GLN A 296 -25.50 3.52 -5.25
N PRO A 297 -26.00 4.74 -5.54
CA PRO A 297 -25.16 5.83 -6.02
C PRO A 297 -23.92 6.01 -5.13
N ALA A 298 -22.77 6.30 -5.75
CA ALA A 298 -21.55 6.60 -5.00
C ALA A 298 -21.80 7.72 -3.99
N LEU A 299 -21.19 7.61 -2.80
CA LEU A 299 -21.28 8.67 -1.80
C LEU A 299 -20.71 9.96 -2.39
N ASN A 300 -21.45 11.06 -2.34
CA ASN A 300 -20.97 12.35 -2.83
C ASN A 300 -19.92 12.89 -1.86
N ILE A 301 -18.66 12.62 -2.18
CA ILE A 301 -17.51 12.97 -1.33
C ILE A 301 -16.78 14.21 -1.83
N ASN A 302 -17.35 14.94 -2.78
CA ASN A 302 -16.76 16.16 -3.33
C ASN A 302 -16.44 17.20 -2.25
N PHE A 303 -17.28 17.28 -1.21
CA PHE A 303 -17.02 18.15 -0.07
C PHE A 303 -15.73 17.76 0.66
N LEU A 304 -15.54 16.48 1.00
CA LEU A 304 -14.33 16.00 1.67
C LEU A 304 -13.10 16.12 0.77
N MET A 305 -13.25 15.79 -0.52
CA MET A 305 -12.21 15.97 -1.54
C MET A 305 -11.81 17.44 -1.74
N SER A 306 -12.70 18.40 -1.46
CA SER A 306 -12.35 19.82 -1.49
C SER A 306 -11.48 20.24 -0.29
N LYS A 307 -11.49 19.47 0.80
CA LYS A 307 -10.75 19.75 2.03
C LYS A 307 -9.35 19.12 2.07
N ASP A 308 -9.08 18.16 1.20
CA ASP A 308 -7.79 17.43 1.14
C ASP A 308 -6.76 18.03 0.14
N GLY A 309 -7.07 19.18 -0.45
CA GLY A 309 -6.19 19.87 -1.40
C GLY A 309 -6.23 19.35 -2.84
N ARG A 310 -7.11 18.41 -3.18
CA ARG A 310 -7.30 17.92 -4.58
C ARG A 310 -7.79 19.00 -5.55
N GLY A 311 -8.29 20.13 -5.06
CA GLY A 311 -8.71 21.28 -5.88
C GLY A 311 -7.61 22.25 -6.29
N GLY A 312 -6.37 22.12 -5.78
CA GLY A 312 -5.28 23.07 -6.06
C GLY A 312 -4.55 22.88 -7.39
N ASP A 313 -4.73 21.72 -8.04
CA ASP A 313 -4.06 21.34 -9.30
C ASP A 313 -5.07 21.19 -10.47
N ARG A 314 -6.17 21.95 -10.46
CA ARG A 314 -7.11 22.00 -11.59
C ARG A 314 -6.80 23.15 -12.53
#